data_AF-A0A2X2M669-F1
#
_entry.id   AF-A0A2X2M669-F1
#
_cell.length_a   1.000
_cell.length_b   1.000
_cell.length_c   1.000
_cell.angle_alpha   90.00
_cell.angle_beta   90.00
_cell.angle_gamma   90.00
#
_symmetry.space_group_name_H-M   'P 1'
#
loop_
_entity.id
_entity.type
_entity.pdbx_description
1 polymer ?
#
loop_
_entity_poly.entity_id
_entity_poly.type
_entity_poly.pdbx_seq_one_letter_code
_entity_poly.pdbx_strand_id
1 'polypeptide(L)'
;MAKLNVEVFADGADIEEMKAAYKNKQVDGFTTNPSLMAKAGVTDYKAFAEEAVKEIPDASISFEVFADDLETMEKEAAILKQYGENVFVKIPIVNTKGESTIPLIKKTFS
;
A
#
# COMPACT_ATOMS: atom_id res chain seq x y z
N MET A 1 17.98 16.46 -23.79
CA MET A 1 17.23 16.34 -22.53
C MET A 1 17.18 14.85 -22.20
N ALA A 2 17.86 14.39 -21.15
CA ALA A 2 17.76 12.99 -20.72
C ALA A 2 16.31 12.72 -20.33
N LYS A 3 15.69 11.65 -20.85
CA LYS A 3 14.42 11.14 -20.34
C LYS A 3 14.66 10.75 -18.89
N LEU A 4 14.20 11.57 -17.94
CA LEU A 4 14.14 11.17 -16.55
C LEU A 4 13.10 10.05 -16.45
N ASN A 5 13.48 8.93 -15.81
CA ASN A 5 12.56 7.87 -15.47
C ASN A 5 11.80 8.31 -14.21
N VAL A 6 10.76 9.14 -14.39
CA VAL A 6 9.92 9.65 -13.32
C VAL A 6 8.68 8.77 -13.23
N GLU A 7 8.40 8.27 -12.03
CA GLU A 7 7.14 7.59 -11.72
C GLU A 7 6.23 8.55 -10.95
N VAL A 8 4.97 8.60 -11.34
CA VAL A 8 3.91 9.41 -10.74
C VAL A 8 2.96 8.49 -9.99
N PHE A 9 2.73 8.77 -8.71
CA PHE A 9 1.83 7.98 -7.87
C PHE A 9 0.63 8.83 -7.41
N ALA A 10 -0.57 8.26 -7.43
CA ALA A 10 -1.74 8.83 -6.78
C ALA A 10 -1.79 8.39 -5.32
N ASP A 11 -2.02 9.32 -4.40
CA ASP A 11 -2.21 9.03 -2.98
C ASP A 11 -3.71 9.10 -2.64
N GLY A 12 -4.30 7.98 -2.23
CA GLY A 12 -5.75 7.88 -2.11
C GLY A 12 -6.24 6.52 -1.65
N ALA A 13 -7.51 6.47 -1.27
CA ALA A 13 -8.22 5.24 -0.93
C ALA A 13 -9.68 5.25 -1.43
N ASP A 14 -10.01 6.14 -2.37
CA ASP A 14 -11.27 6.10 -3.10
C ASP A 14 -11.11 5.19 -4.32
N ILE A 15 -11.80 4.06 -4.31
CA ILE A 15 -11.65 3.03 -5.34
C ILE A 15 -12.09 3.52 -6.73
N GLU A 16 -13.09 4.39 -6.81
CA GLU A 16 -13.61 4.91 -8.08
C GLU A 16 -12.65 5.92 -8.70
N GLU A 17 -12.03 6.78 -7.88
CA GLU A 17 -10.95 7.66 -8.32
C GLU A 17 -9.73 6.86 -8.79
N MET A 18 -9.35 5.82 -8.05
CA MET A 18 -8.23 4.94 -8.43
C MET A 18 -8.48 4.24 -9.77
N LYS A 19 -9.67 3.66 -9.96
CA LYS A 19 -10.11 3.05 -11.23
C LYS A 19 -10.05 4.05 -12.39
N ALA A 20 -10.53 5.28 -12.18
CA ALA A 20 -10.51 6.31 -13.19
C ALA A 20 -9.08 6.73 -13.58
N ALA A 21 -8.22 6.96 -12.59
CA ALA A 21 -6.82 7.34 -12.81
C ALA A 21 -6.04 6.24 -13.55
N TYR A 22 -6.26 4.97 -13.17
CA TYR A 22 -5.69 3.81 -13.82
C TYR A 22 -6.15 3.68 -15.27
N LYS A 23 -7.47 3.72 -15.52
CA LYS A 23 -8.06 3.62 -16.87
C LYS A 23 -7.57 4.73 -17.80
N ASN A 24 -7.35 5.93 -17.26
CA ASN A 24 -6.87 7.08 -18.01
C ASN A 24 -5.32 7.13 -18.13
N LYS A 25 -4.59 6.17 -17.54
CA LYS A 25 -3.12 6.09 -17.54
C LYS A 25 -2.47 7.38 -17.02
N GLN A 26 -3.02 7.94 -15.95
CA GLN A 26 -2.56 9.21 -15.39
C GLN A 26 -1.39 9.03 -14.41
N VAL A 27 -1.21 7.82 -13.89
CA VAL A 27 -0.23 7.48 -12.85
C VAL A 27 0.40 6.12 -13.12
N ASP A 28 1.60 5.92 -12.59
CA ASP A 28 2.37 4.67 -12.65
C ASP A 28 2.05 3.73 -11.46
N GLY A 29 1.42 4.27 -10.42
CA GLY A 29 0.96 3.48 -9.29
C GLY A 29 0.15 4.27 -8.26
N PHE A 30 -0.14 3.60 -7.16
CA PHE A 30 -1.01 4.09 -6.10
C PHE A 30 -0.36 3.89 -4.74
N THR A 31 -0.53 4.86 -3.86
CA THR A 31 -0.22 4.74 -2.44
C THR A 31 -1.48 4.93 -1.63
N THR A 32 -1.66 4.10 -0.63
CA THR A 32 -2.76 4.22 0.33
C THR A 32 -2.20 4.48 1.71
N ASN A 33 -2.97 5.08 2.60
CA ASN A 33 -2.60 5.17 4.01
C ASN A 33 -3.86 5.09 4.89
N PRO A 34 -3.72 4.68 6.17
CA PRO A 34 -4.85 4.50 7.09
C PRO A 34 -5.75 5.73 7.21
N SER A 35 -5.16 6.93 7.18
CA SER A 35 -5.91 8.18 7.33
C SER A 35 -6.79 8.49 6.12
N LEU A 36 -6.32 8.23 4.90
CA LEU A 36 -7.11 8.40 3.69
C LEU A 36 -8.22 7.34 3.59
N MET A 37 -7.94 6.09 4.00
CA MET A 37 -8.95 5.04 4.08
C MET A 37 -10.09 5.38 5.02
N ALA A 38 -9.76 5.88 6.22
CA ALA A 38 -10.75 6.33 7.17
C ALA A 38 -11.62 7.48 6.61
N LYS A 39 -11.00 8.43 5.89
CA LYS A 39 -11.72 9.54 5.23
C LYS A 39 -12.62 9.06 4.09
N ALA A 40 -12.20 8.05 3.35
CA ALA A 40 -12.99 7.42 2.28
C ALA A 40 -14.11 6.50 2.83
N GLY A 41 -14.20 6.32 4.15
CA GLY A 41 -15.21 5.46 4.77
C GLY A 41 -14.93 3.96 4.58
N VAL A 42 -13.69 3.57 4.31
CA VAL A 42 -13.29 2.17 4.19
C VAL A 42 -13.37 1.51 5.55
N THR A 43 -14.36 0.64 5.75
CA THR A 43 -14.55 -0.13 6.99
C THR A 43 -14.00 -1.56 6.91
N ASP A 44 -13.82 -2.07 5.69
CA ASP A 44 -13.24 -3.38 5.42
C ASP A 44 -12.00 -3.22 4.52
N TYR A 45 -10.84 -3.20 5.16
CA TYR A 45 -9.56 -3.02 4.49
C TYR A 45 -9.23 -4.18 3.55
N LYS A 46 -9.58 -5.40 3.93
CA LYS A 46 -9.32 -6.58 3.11
C LYS A 46 -10.14 -6.52 1.83
N ALA A 47 -11.44 -6.25 1.94
CA ALA A 47 -12.30 -6.11 0.77
C ALA A 47 -11.81 -4.99 -0.16
N PHE A 48 -11.42 -3.84 0.41
CA PHE A 48 -10.84 -2.74 -0.36
C PHE A 48 -9.55 -3.14 -1.09
N ALA A 49 -8.61 -3.81 -0.41
CA ALA A 49 -7.35 -4.22 -1.00
C ALA A 49 -7.55 -5.26 -2.11
N GLU A 50 -8.42 -6.24 -1.90
CA GLU A 50 -8.77 -7.24 -2.90
C GLU A 50 -9.44 -6.61 -4.14
N GLU A 51 -10.34 -5.64 -3.94
CA GLU A 51 -10.97 -4.90 -5.04
C GLU A 51 -9.94 -4.05 -5.79
N ALA A 52 -9.10 -3.29 -5.09
CA ALA A 52 -8.07 -2.45 -5.70
C ALA A 52 -7.12 -3.26 -6.59
N VAL A 53 -6.63 -4.41 -6.11
CA VAL A 53 -5.71 -5.26 -6.88
C VAL A 53 -6.40 -5.93 -8.06
N LYS A 54 -7.67 -6.32 -7.91
CA LYS A 54 -8.45 -6.87 -9.02
C LYS A 54 -8.65 -5.85 -10.15
N GLU A 55 -8.91 -4.60 -9.81
CA GLU A 55 -9.21 -3.55 -10.77
C GLU A 55 -7.95 -2.91 -11.37
N ILE A 56 -6.81 -3.03 -10.68
CA ILE A 56 -5.51 -2.47 -11.05
C ILE A 56 -4.47 -3.62 -10.99
N PRO A 57 -4.48 -4.52 -11.99
CA PRO A 57 -3.72 -5.77 -11.92
C PRO A 57 -2.22 -5.64 -12.19
N ASP A 58 -1.76 -4.54 -12.82
CA ASP A 58 -0.39 -4.38 -13.32
C ASP A 58 0.32 -3.10 -12.86
N ALA A 59 -0.40 -2.11 -12.32
CA ALA A 59 0.21 -0.93 -11.71
C ALA A 59 0.55 -1.20 -10.23
N SER A 60 1.60 -0.54 -9.72
CA SER A 60 2.05 -0.74 -8.34
C SER A 60 1.03 -0.20 -7.34
N ILE A 61 0.72 -0.95 -6.28
CA ILE A 61 -0.17 -0.50 -5.20
C ILE A 61 0.52 -0.68 -3.85
N SER A 62 0.70 0.41 -3.12
CA SER A 62 1.28 0.39 -1.78
C SER A 62 0.20 0.45 -0.70
N PHE A 63 0.15 -0.60 0.11
CA PHE A 63 -0.68 -0.74 1.31
C PHE A 63 0.15 -0.48 2.57
N GLU A 64 -0.49 -0.17 3.70
CA GLU A 64 0.20 0.10 4.97
C GLU A 64 -0.29 -0.84 6.07
N VAL A 65 0.62 -1.23 6.97
CA VAL A 65 0.26 -1.94 8.21
C VAL A 65 -0.38 -0.97 9.21
N PHE A 66 -1.28 -1.45 10.06
CA PHE A 66 -1.96 -0.64 11.08
C PHE A 66 -1.43 -0.90 12.49
N ALA A 67 -0.91 -2.11 12.73
CA ALA A 67 -0.42 -2.49 14.03
C ALA A 67 0.79 -1.65 14.48
N ASP A 68 0.99 -1.57 15.79
CA ASP A 68 2.11 -0.83 16.40
C ASP A 68 3.19 -1.77 16.99
N ASP A 69 2.90 -3.07 17.09
CA ASP A 69 3.84 -4.10 17.53
C ASP A 69 4.39 -4.91 16.34
N LEU A 70 5.65 -5.34 16.45
CA LEU A 70 6.37 -5.99 15.35
C LEU A 70 5.73 -7.32 14.92
N GLU A 71 5.17 -8.10 15.85
CA GLU A 71 4.59 -9.41 15.54
C GLU A 71 3.32 -9.26 14.70
N THR A 72 2.47 -8.30 15.06
CA THR A 72 1.23 -8.06 14.33
C THR A 72 1.51 -7.36 13.00
N MET A 73 2.45 -6.41 12.94
CA MET A 73 2.91 -5.83 11.67
C MET A 73 3.40 -6.91 10.69
N GLU A 74 4.13 -7.92 11.17
CA GLU A 74 4.59 -9.05 10.35
C GLU A 74 3.42 -9.83 9.73
N LYS A 75 2.40 -10.14 10.53
CA LYS A 75 1.21 -10.88 10.08
C LYS A 75 0.42 -10.08 9.06
N GLU A 76 0.20 -8.79 9.31
CA GLU A 76 -0.49 -7.89 8.38
C GLU A 76 0.28 -7.78 7.05
N ALA A 77 1.60 -7.59 7.11
CA ALA A 77 2.45 -7.54 5.93
C ALA A 77 2.41 -8.84 5.12
N ALA A 78 2.43 -9.99 5.80
CA ALA A 78 2.35 -11.30 5.14
C ALA A 78 0.99 -11.54 4.46
N ILE A 79 -0.11 -10.99 5.01
CA ILE A 79 -1.43 -11.06 4.37
C ILE A 79 -1.47 -10.16 3.14
N LEU A 80 -1.06 -8.90 3.27
CA LEU A 80 -1.12 -7.92 2.18
C LEU A 80 -0.31 -8.36 0.95
N LYS A 81 0.87 -8.95 1.19
CA LYS A 81 1.74 -9.46 0.12
C LYS A 81 1.13 -10.59 -0.70
N GLN A 82 0.11 -11.29 -0.18
CA GLN A 82 -0.57 -12.37 -0.91
C GLN A 82 -1.52 -11.85 -2.00
N TYR A 83 -1.86 -10.56 -2.00
CA TYR A 83 -2.83 -10.03 -2.93
C TYR A 83 -2.31 -9.88 -4.36
N GLY A 84 -1.00 -9.71 -4.58
CA GLY A 84 -0.44 -9.67 -5.93
C GLY A 84 1.05 -9.33 -5.97
N GLU A 85 1.70 -9.60 -7.11
CA GLU A 85 3.12 -9.26 -7.33
C GLU A 85 3.33 -7.74 -7.47
N ASN A 86 2.29 -7.00 -7.85
CA ASN A 86 2.28 -5.53 -7.92
C ASN A 86 1.97 -4.85 -6.57
N VAL A 87 1.88 -5.63 -5.48
CA VAL A 87 1.55 -5.13 -4.14
C VAL A 87 2.80 -4.89 -3.31
N PHE A 88 2.90 -3.68 -2.75
CA PHE A 88 3.94 -3.27 -1.84
C PHE A 88 3.36 -3.00 -0.45
N VAL A 89 4.11 -3.34 0.59
CA VAL A 89 3.70 -3.11 1.97
C VAL A 89 4.61 -2.07 2.60
N LYS A 90 4.01 -0.99 3.07
CA LYS A 90 4.67 0.07 3.83
C LYS A 90 4.71 -0.33 5.30
N ILE A 91 5.93 -0.34 5.85
CA ILE A 91 6.19 -0.52 7.27
C ILE A 91 6.85 0.76 7.78
N PRO A 92 6.32 1.41 8.83
CA PRO A 92 6.93 2.59 9.41
C PRO A 92 8.30 2.23 9.97
N ILE A 93 9.34 3.06 9.79
CA ILE A 93 10.71 2.75 10.26
C ILE A 93 10.85 2.68 11.78
N VAL A 94 9.91 3.28 12.50
CA VAL A 94 9.77 3.27 13.96
C VAL A 94 8.30 3.14 14.33
N ASN A 95 7.99 2.45 15.43
CA ASN A 95 6.63 2.41 15.99
C ASN A 95 6.36 3.60 16.95
N THR A 96 5.16 3.69 17.52
CA THR A 96 4.80 4.81 18.42
C THR A 96 5.61 4.84 19.72
N LYS A 97 6.27 3.72 20.08
CA LYS A 97 7.17 3.62 21.24
C LYS A 97 8.62 4.01 20.91
N GLY A 98 8.93 4.33 19.65
CA GLY A 98 10.28 4.65 19.18
C GLY A 98 11.16 3.42 18.92
N GLU A 99 10.58 2.22 18.90
CA GLU A 99 11.30 0.99 18.59
C GLU A 99 11.50 0.88 17.07
N SER A 100 12.70 0.47 16.64
CA SER A 100 12.98 0.30 15.22
C SER A 100 12.31 -0.94 14.64
N THR A 101 11.69 -0.79 13.47
CA THR A 101 11.11 -1.91 12.71
C THR A 101 12.06 -2.51 11.68
N ILE A 102 13.31 -2.01 11.59
CA ILE A 102 14.33 -2.55 10.68
C ILE A 102 14.52 -4.07 10.83
N PRO A 103 14.53 -4.67 12.05
CA PRO A 103 14.62 -6.11 12.20
C PRO A 103 13.48 -6.86 11.50
N LEU A 104 12.26 -6.32 11.58
CA LEU A 104 11.09 -6.85 10.88
C LEU A 104 11.26 -6.76 9.37
N ILE A 105 11.61 -5.57 8.85
CA ILE A 105 11.79 -5.34 7.41
C ILE A 105 12.81 -6.33 6.84
N LYS A 106 13.94 -6.53 7.53
CA LYS A 106 14.99 -7.49 7.15
C LYS A 106 14.56 -8.95 7.22
N LYS A 107 13.54 -9.29 8.01
CA LYS A 107 13.03 -10.67 8.14
C LYS A 107 11.98 -10.98 7.07
N THR A 108 11.14 -10.00 6.74
CA THR A 108 9.96 -10.19 5.89
C THR A 108 10.21 -9.90 4.41
N PHE A 109 11.21 -9.07 4.09
CA PHE A 109 11.48 -8.59 2.72
C PHE A 109 12.91 -8.82 2.23
N SER A 110 13.69 -9.65 2.95
CA SER A 110 14.99 -10.17 2.48
C SER A 110 14.84 -11.38 1.58
#